data_AF-A0A1I4CMI7-F1
#
_entry.id   AF-A0A1I4CMI7-F1
#
_cell.length_a   1.000
_cell.length_b   1.000
_cell.length_c   1.000
_cell.angle_alpha   90.00
_cell.angle_beta   90.00
_cell.angle_gamma   90.00
#
_symmetry.space_group_name_H-M   'P 1'
#
loop_
_entity.id
_entity.type
_entity.pdbx_description
1 polymer ?
#
loop_
_entity_poly.entity_id
_entity_poly.type
_entity_poly.pdbx_seq_one_letter_code
_entity_poly.pdbx_strand_id
1 'polypeptide(L)'
;MNLDERGYVACIQQGYDAWQTGDDYTGLCWFQQACLLWLDELDHDGVSLSETACSLIFLQMTHLLDTLEHGDISSATDLIGHTLLPSLKGGLLHDLIHS
;
A
#
# COMPACT_ATOMS: atom_id res chain seq x y z
N MET A 1 -20.58 4.73 -2.51
CA MET A 1 -19.17 4.32 -2.56
C MET A 1 -19.12 3.05 -3.40
N ASN A 2 -18.63 3.11 -4.65
CA ASN A 2 -18.58 1.95 -5.56
C ASN A 2 -17.53 0.94 -5.08
N LEU A 3 -17.72 -0.34 -5.38
CA LEU A 3 -16.89 -1.46 -4.92
C LEU A 3 -15.71 -1.77 -5.85
N ASP A 4 -15.76 -1.35 -7.11
CA ASP A 4 -14.68 -1.53 -8.11
C ASP A 4 -13.47 -0.61 -7.91
N GLU A 5 -13.55 0.37 -7.01
CA GLU A 5 -12.49 1.35 -6.70
C GLU A 5 -11.89 1.15 -5.29
N ARG A 6 -12.10 -0.02 -4.67
CA ARG A 6 -11.82 -0.27 -3.24
C ARG A 6 -10.62 -1.19 -2.94
N GLY A 7 -9.73 -1.44 -3.89
CA GLY A 7 -8.50 -2.19 -3.59
C GLY A 7 -7.58 -1.42 -2.65
N TYR A 8 -6.78 -2.12 -1.84
CA TYR A 8 -5.77 -1.48 -0.97
C TYR A 8 -4.84 -0.55 -1.77
N VAL A 9 -4.55 -0.87 -3.04
CA VAL A 9 -3.77 -0.03 -3.97
C VAL A 9 -4.43 1.34 -4.22
N ALA A 10 -5.75 1.39 -4.37
CA ALA A 10 -6.47 2.64 -4.56
C ALA A 10 -6.42 3.50 -3.29
N CYS A 11 -6.52 2.87 -2.12
CA CYS A 11 -6.37 3.57 -0.84
C CYS A 11 -4.95 4.12 -0.65
N ILE A 12 -3.91 3.38 -1.03
CA ILE A 12 -2.52 3.87 -1.01
C ILE A 12 -2.37 5.08 -1.93
N GLN A 13 -2.97 5.06 -3.13
CA GLN A 13 -2.93 6.21 -4.05
C GLN A 13 -3.62 7.45 -3.45
N GLN A 14 -4.81 7.29 -2.87
CA GLN A 14 -5.52 8.40 -2.24
C GLN A 14 -4.75 8.97 -1.05
N GLY A 15 -4.08 8.11 -0.27
CA GLY A 15 -3.22 8.53 0.83
C GLY A 15 -2.02 9.34 0.35
N TYR A 16 -1.37 8.87 -0.72
CA TYR A 16 -0.28 9.59 -1.38
C TYR A 16 -0.71 10.95 -1.91
N ASP A 17 -1.84 11.02 -2.61
CA ASP A 17 -2.35 12.27 -3.17
C ASP A 17 -2.67 13.29 -2.07
N ALA A 18 -3.21 12.84 -0.93
CA ALA A 18 -3.46 13.70 0.23
C ALA A 18 -2.16 14.28 0.81
N TRP A 19 -1.12 13.46 1.02
CA TRP A 19 0.18 13.94 1.50
C TRP A 19 0.88 14.89 0.52
N GLN A 20 0.75 14.68 -0.79
CA GLN A 20 1.25 15.61 -1.80
C GLN A 20 0.60 17.00 -1.70
N THR A 21 -0.63 17.09 -1.16
CA THR A 21 -1.33 18.35 -0.92
C THR A 21 -1.14 18.91 0.50
N GLY A 22 -0.37 18.22 1.35
CA GLY A 22 -0.13 18.60 2.75
C GLY A 22 -1.26 18.22 3.71
N ASP A 23 -2.16 17.32 3.32
CA ASP A 23 -3.23 16.80 4.18
C ASP A 23 -2.79 15.49 4.85
N ASP A 24 -2.03 15.65 5.93
CA ASP A 24 -1.44 14.55 6.71
C ASP A 24 -2.50 13.62 7.32
N TYR A 25 -3.59 14.20 7.80
CA TYR A 25 -4.67 13.46 8.46
C TYR A 25 -5.41 12.57 7.47
N THR A 26 -5.83 13.14 6.34
CA THR A 26 -6.51 12.37 5.29
C THR A 26 -5.59 11.30 4.71
N GLY A 27 -4.31 11.62 4.53
CA GLY A 27 -3.32 10.65 4.05
C GLY A 27 -3.16 9.45 4.99
N LEU A 28 -3.10 9.70 6.31
CA LEU A 28 -3.04 8.65 7.31
C LEU A 28 -4.31 7.78 7.34
N CYS A 29 -5.50 8.40 7.25
CA CYS A 29 -6.77 7.66 7.23
C CYS A 29 -6.86 6.71 6.03
N TRP A 30 -6.47 7.17 4.84
CA TRP A 30 -6.44 6.33 3.65
C TRP A 30 -5.41 5.20 3.76
N PHE A 31 -4.24 5.48 4.35
CA PHE A 31 -3.23 4.46 4.55
C PHE A 31 -3.67 3.38 5.54
N GLN A 32 -4.29 3.76 6.66
CA GLN A 32 -4.87 2.81 7.61
C GLN A 32 -5.93 1.91 6.95
N GLN A 33 -6.79 2.49 6.12
CA GLN A 33 -7.78 1.74 5.36
C GLN A 33 -7.12 0.76 4.37
N ALA A 34 -6.02 1.15 3.72
CA ALA A 34 -5.26 0.28 2.83
C ALA A 34 -4.70 -0.95 3.56
N CYS A 35 -4.12 -0.76 4.75
CA CYS A 35 -3.61 -1.86 5.56
C CYS A 35 -4.70 -2.85 5.94
N LEU A 36 -5.89 -2.37 6.33
CA LEU A 36 -7.02 -3.24 6.66
C LEU A 36 -7.50 -4.08 5.47
N LEU A 37 -7.60 -3.44 4.29
CA LEU A 37 -8.01 -4.14 3.06
C LEU A 37 -6.97 -5.17 2.61
N TRP A 38 -5.68 -4.85 2.73
CA TRP A 38 -4.61 -5.79 2.41
C TRP A 38 -4.61 -7.01 3.35
N LEU A 39 -4.85 -6.80 4.64
CA LEU A 39 -4.98 -7.91 5.60
C LEU A 39 -6.22 -8.78 5.32
N ASP A 40 -7.35 -8.16 4.94
CA ASP A 40 -8.56 -8.89 4.56
C ASP A 40 -8.34 -9.73 3.30
N GLU A 41 -7.60 -9.21 2.33
CA GLU A 41 -7.24 -9.95 1.10
C GLU A 41 -6.30 -11.13 1.37
N LEU A 42 -5.38 -11.00 2.34
CA LEU A 42 -4.53 -12.09 2.81
C LEU A 42 -5.30 -13.20 3.56
N ASP A 43 -6.44 -12.87 4.19
CA ASP A 43 -7.27 -13.81 4.95
C ASP A 43 -8.32 -14.50 4.07
N HIS A 44 -8.88 -13.77 3.08
CA HIS A 44 -9.96 -14.24 2.22
C HIS A 44 -9.52 -15.06 1.02
N ASP A 45 -8.37 -14.73 0.43
CA ASP A 45 -7.76 -15.58 -0.58
C ASP A 45 -6.59 -16.30 0.09
N GLY A 46 -6.54 -17.62 -0.06
CA GLY A 46 -5.26 -18.33 -0.01
C GLY A 46 -4.41 -17.91 -1.21
N VAL A 47 -4.11 -16.60 -1.31
CA VAL A 47 -3.49 -15.98 -2.47
C VAL A 47 -2.17 -16.70 -2.63
N SER A 48 -2.05 -17.48 -3.71
CA SER A 48 -0.76 -17.99 -4.17
C SER A 48 0.02 -16.85 -4.83
N LEU A 49 0.12 -15.71 -4.14
CA LEU A 49 1.20 -14.76 -4.34
C LEU A 49 2.48 -15.57 -4.18
N SER A 50 3.42 -15.49 -5.12
CA SER A 50 4.73 -16.07 -4.83
C SER A 50 5.21 -15.51 -3.49
N GLU A 51 5.71 -16.36 -2.60
CA GLU A 51 6.14 -15.95 -1.24
C GLU A 51 7.04 -14.71 -1.27
N THR A 52 7.80 -14.56 -2.35
CA THR A 52 8.68 -13.42 -2.61
C THR A 52 7.90 -12.10 -2.77
N ALA A 53 6.78 -12.11 -3.50
CA ALA A 53 5.98 -10.92 -3.76
C ALA A 53 5.20 -10.48 -2.50
N CYS A 54 4.63 -11.44 -1.75
CA CYS A 54 4.06 -11.19 -0.42
C CYS A 54 5.09 -10.61 0.55
N SER A 55 6.29 -11.19 0.61
CA SER A 55 7.37 -10.75 1.50
C SER A 55 7.85 -9.34 1.17
N LEU A 56 7.91 -8.98 -0.11
CA LEU A 56 8.28 -7.64 -0.55
C LEU A 56 7.23 -6.59 -0.16
N ILE A 57 5.95 -6.86 -0.40
CA ILE A 57 4.88 -5.94 0.05
C ILE A 57 4.91 -5.81 1.57
N PHE A 58 5.01 -6.93 2.29
CA PHE A 58 5.05 -6.94 3.75
C PHE A 58 6.21 -6.09 4.28
N LEU A 59 7.40 -6.25 3.71
CA LEU A 59 8.58 -5.47 4.10
C LEU A 59 8.39 -3.97 3.81
N GLN A 60 7.85 -3.62 2.64
CA GLN A 60 7.61 -2.23 2.27
C GLN A 60 6.54 -1.57 3.14
N MET A 61 5.45 -2.28 3.45
CA MET A 61 4.39 -1.80 4.34
C MET A 61 4.90 -1.66 5.78
N THR A 62 5.75 -2.58 6.25
CA THR A 62 6.37 -2.51 7.59
C THR A 62 7.29 -1.31 7.71
N HIS A 63 8.13 -1.07 6.70
CA HIS A 63 9.03 0.09 6.68
C HIS A 63 8.26 1.41 6.66
N LEU A 64 7.13 1.44 5.95
CA LEU A 64 6.24 2.60 5.91
C LEU A 64 5.59 2.87 7.27
N LEU A 65 5.12 1.83 7.96
CA LEU A 65 4.57 1.94 9.31
C LEU A 65 5.60 2.48 10.31
N ASP A 66 6.83 1.96 10.27
CA ASP A 66 7.93 2.44 11.10
C ASP A 66 8.21 3.93 10.84
N THR A 67 8.27 4.33 9.57
CA THR A 67 8.50 5.74 9.18
C THR A 67 7.39 6.66 9.68
N LEU A 68 6.13 6.21 9.61
CA LEU A 68 4.97 6.95 10.11
C LEU A 68 4.91 7.03 11.64
N GLU A 69 5.33 5.97 12.34
CA GLU A 69 5.40 5.96 13.81
C GLU A 69 6.41 7.00 14.33
N HIS A 70 7.50 7.20 13.59
CA HIS A 70 8.48 8.26 13.86
C HIS A 70 8.01 9.67 13.43
N GLY A 71 6.82 9.79 12.83
CA GLY A 71 6.25 11.05 12.37
C GLY A 71 6.88 11.61 11.09
N ASP A 72 7.67 10.81 10.35
CA ASP A 72 8.35 11.25 9.14
C ASP A 72 7.46 11.05 7.90
N ILE A 73 6.48 11.94 7.74
CA ILE A 73 5.54 11.90 6.62
C ILE A 73 6.23 12.14 5.27
N SER A 74 7.34 12.89 5.26
CA SER A 74 8.10 13.15 4.02
C SER A 74 8.72 11.86 3.49
N SER A 75 9.45 11.13 4.34
CA SER A 75 10.05 9.84 3.97
C SER A 75 8.99 8.79 3.65
N ALA A 76 7.87 8.80 4.37
CA ALA A 76 6.72 7.93 4.08
C ALA A 76 6.15 8.20 2.68
N THR A 77 6.00 9.47 2.31
CA THR A 77 5.50 9.88 1.00
C THR A 77 6.45 9.47 -0.13
N ASP A 78 7.76 9.65 0.06
CA ASP A 78 8.78 9.23 -0.91
C ASP A 78 8.78 7.70 -1.09
N LEU A 79 8.69 6.94 0.01
CA LEU A 79 8.61 5.48 -0.03
C LEU A 79 7.38 5.02 -0.83
N ILE A 80 6.22 5.63 -0.60
CA ILE A 80 5.00 5.29 -1.32
C ILE A 80 5.15 5.60 -2.81
N GLY A 81 5.59 6.81 -3.15
CA GLY A 81 5.65 7.28 -4.54
C GLY A 81 6.71 6.57 -5.38
N HIS A 82 7.86 6.25 -4.78
CA HIS A 82 9.00 5.68 -5.52
C HIS A 82 9.08 4.15 -5.46
N THR A 83 8.47 3.52 -4.45
CA THR A 83 8.63 2.08 -4.21
C THR A 83 7.30 1.35 -4.22
N LEU A 84 6.39 1.71 -3.32
CA LEU A 84 5.18 0.92 -3.06
C LEU A 84 4.20 0.99 -4.24
N LEU A 85 3.79 2.20 -4.67
CA LEU A 85 2.85 2.36 -5.79
C LEU A 85 3.40 1.83 -7.12
N PRO A 86 4.66 2.08 -7.51
CA PRO A 86 5.25 1.46 -8.69
C PRO A 86 5.26 -0.07 -8.64
N SER A 87 5.55 -0.67 -7.48
CA SER A 87 5.57 -2.13 -7.32
C SER A 87 4.16 -2.74 -7.46
N LEU A 88 3.15 -2.06 -6.90
CA LEU A 88 1.75 -2.47 -6.96
C LEU A 88 1.11 -2.26 -8.34
N LYS A 89 1.40 -1.13 -9.01
CA LYS A 89 0.82 -0.77 -10.32
C LYS A 89 1.58 -1.36 -11.51
N GLY A 90 2.89 -1.54 -11.39
CA GLY A 90 3.77 -1.96 -12.47
C GLY A 90 3.59 -3.41 -12.92
N GLY A 91 2.59 -4.13 -12.39
CA GLY A 91 2.34 -5.52 -12.74
C GLY A 91 3.40 -6.49 -12.21
N LEU A 92 4.45 -6.02 -11.52
CA LEU A 92 5.51 -6.87 -10.97
C LEU A 92 4.94 -7.91 -10.00
N LEU A 93 3.87 -7.57 -9.30
CA LEU A 93 3.06 -8.50 -8.51
C LEU A 93 2.11 -9.35 -9.35
N HIS A 94 1.44 -8.79 -10.35
CA HIS A 94 0.52 -9.53 -11.22
C HIS A 94 1.25 -10.64 -12.02
N ASP A 95 2.48 -10.38 -12.46
CA ASP A 95 3.38 -11.36 -13.11
C ASP A 95 3.95 -12.37 -12.10
N LEU A 96 4.11 -12.02 -10.82
CA LEU A 96 4.55 -12.94 -9.76
C LEU A 96 3.41 -13.76 -9.12
N ILE A 97 2.16 -13.38 -9.33
CA ILE A 97 0.95 -14.11 -8.89
C ILE A 97 0.52 -15.13 -9.96
N HIS A 98 0.79 -14.84 -11.25
CA HIS A 98 0.39 -15.68 -12.38
C HIS A 98 1.52 -16.48 -13.04
N SER A 99 2.75 -16.44 -12.50
CA SER A 99 3.91 -17.23 -12.98
C SER A 99 4.13 -18.52 -12.20
#